data_AF-A0A7G1IMT3-F1
#
_entry.id   AF-A0A7G1IMT3-F1
#
_cell.length_a   1.000
_cell.length_b   1.000
_cell.length_c   1.000
_cell.angle_alpha   90.00
_cell.angle_beta   90.00
_cell.angle_gamma   90.00
#
_symmetry.space_group_name_H-M   'P 1'
#
loop_
_entity.id
_entity.type
_entity.pdbx_description
1 polymer ?
#
loop_
_entity_poly.entity_id
_entity_poly.type
_entity_poly.pdbx_seq_one_letter_code
_entity_poly.pdbx_strand_id
1 'polypeptide(L)'
;MRGYLDQGYAAVKMKIGGAALADDLARIEAVIDVVGAERVAVDANGRFDRSAATHWATALAPYGLRWYEEPGDPLDFDLNREVTGCYDGAIATGENLFSVPDVTNLVRYGGMRPGRDVFQMDAGLSYGLGEYARMLEVVEAHGFDRRFAFRTAAT
;
A
#
# COMPACT_ATOMS: atom_id res chain seq x y z
N MET A 1 -9.53 13.63 -11.20
CA MET A 1 -9.94 12.22 -11.41
C MET A 1 -10.31 11.92 -12.85
N ARG A 2 -11.37 12.49 -13.44
CA ARG A 2 -11.70 12.26 -14.87
C ARG A 2 -10.55 12.58 -15.83
N GLY A 3 -9.86 13.70 -15.63
CA GLY A 3 -8.70 14.05 -16.47
C GLY A 3 -7.55 13.03 -16.46
N TYR A 4 -7.42 12.18 -15.42
CA TYR A 4 -6.46 11.07 -15.44
C TYR A 4 -7.00 9.88 -16.24
N LEU A 5 -8.30 9.57 -16.12
CA LEU A 5 -8.92 8.53 -16.95
C LEU A 5 -8.84 8.90 -18.44
N ASP A 6 -9.05 10.16 -18.78
CA ASP A 6 -8.97 10.68 -20.15
C ASP A 6 -7.55 10.58 -20.73
N GLN A 7 -6.53 10.55 -19.87
CA GLN A 7 -5.12 10.30 -20.25
C GLN A 7 -4.78 8.81 -20.37
N GLY A 8 -5.74 7.91 -20.13
CA GLY A 8 -5.56 6.46 -20.24
C GLY A 8 -5.09 5.75 -18.97
N TYR A 9 -5.03 6.44 -17.82
CA TYR A 9 -4.70 5.79 -16.55
C TYR A 9 -5.83 4.85 -16.12
N ALA A 10 -5.46 3.62 -15.72
CA ALA A 10 -6.42 2.58 -15.35
C ALA A 10 -6.86 2.63 -13.88
N ALA A 11 -6.12 3.33 -13.02
CA ALA A 11 -6.39 3.46 -11.59
C ALA A 11 -5.85 4.80 -11.08
N VAL A 12 -6.38 5.25 -9.94
CA VAL A 12 -5.96 6.46 -9.24
C VAL A 12 -5.58 6.14 -7.81
N LYS A 13 -4.67 6.94 -7.26
CA LYS A 13 -4.31 6.90 -5.85
C LYS A 13 -4.64 8.24 -5.21
N MET A 14 -5.02 8.24 -3.93
CA MET A 14 -5.24 9.48 -3.17
C MET A 14 -4.68 9.39 -1.75
N LYS A 15 -4.26 10.55 -1.23
CA LYS A 15 -3.72 10.68 0.12
C LYS A 15 -4.84 10.79 1.15
N ILE A 16 -4.70 10.09 2.27
CA ILE A 16 -5.64 10.06 3.41
C ILE A 16 -4.94 10.37 4.73
N GLY A 17 -5.74 10.63 5.77
CA GLY A 17 -5.30 11.03 7.09
C GLY A 17 -5.03 12.53 7.21
N GLY A 18 -4.82 13.24 6.12
CA GLY A 18 -4.62 14.70 6.16
C GLY A 18 -5.81 15.49 6.75
N ALA A 19 -7.00 14.89 6.81
CA ALA A 19 -8.21 15.46 7.37
C ALA A 19 -8.84 14.54 8.44
N ALA A 20 -9.97 14.96 9.00
CA ALA A 20 -10.76 14.08 9.86
C ALA A 20 -11.25 12.87 9.05
N LEU A 21 -11.40 11.70 9.70
CA LEU A 21 -11.80 10.46 9.06
C LEU A 21 -13.04 10.64 8.18
N ALA A 22 -14.09 11.27 8.71
CA ALA A 22 -15.34 11.47 7.98
C ALA A 22 -15.16 12.28 6.69
N ASP A 23 -14.30 13.30 6.71
CA ASP A 23 -14.03 14.14 5.54
C ASP A 23 -13.27 13.36 4.48
N ASP A 24 -12.29 12.54 4.88
CA ASP A 24 -11.54 11.69 3.95
C ASP A 24 -12.39 10.55 3.39
N LEU A 25 -13.28 9.95 4.19
CA LEU A 25 -14.23 8.95 3.69
C LEU A 25 -15.17 9.55 2.63
N ALA A 26 -15.71 10.75 2.86
CA ALA A 26 -16.52 11.45 1.87
C ALA A 26 -15.73 11.77 0.58
N ARG A 27 -14.43 12.11 0.72
CA ARG A 27 -13.54 12.29 -0.45
C ARG A 27 -13.32 10.97 -1.20
N ILE A 28 -13.14 9.86 -0.49
CA ILE A 28 -12.98 8.52 -1.09
C ILE A 28 -14.24 8.16 -1.87
N GLU A 29 -15.43 8.30 -1.27
CA GLU A 29 -16.72 8.03 -1.90
C GLU A 29 -16.90 8.84 -3.19
N ALA A 30 -16.59 10.14 -3.15
CA ALA A 30 -16.67 10.99 -4.34
C ALA A 30 -15.72 10.55 -5.47
N VAL A 31 -14.56 9.96 -5.14
CA VAL A 31 -13.64 9.42 -6.14
C VAL A 31 -14.14 8.07 -6.67
N ILE A 32 -14.64 7.21 -5.80
CA ILE A 32 -15.26 5.92 -6.15
C ILE A 32 -16.39 6.12 -7.15
N ASP A 33 -17.28 7.09 -6.92
CA ASP A 33 -18.41 7.41 -7.81
C ASP A 33 -17.97 7.77 -9.24
N VAL A 34 -16.73 8.27 -9.38
CA VAL A 34 -16.19 8.70 -10.67
C VAL A 34 -15.44 7.58 -11.39
N VAL A 35 -14.73 6.72 -10.67
CA VAL A 35 -13.75 5.79 -11.27
C VAL A 35 -14.01 4.31 -10.97
N GLY A 36 -14.84 3.96 -9.99
CA GLY A 36 -15.02 2.60 -9.48
C GLY A 36 -14.03 2.26 -8.36
N ALA A 37 -14.48 1.59 -7.30
CA ALA A 37 -13.70 1.41 -6.08
C ALA A 37 -12.46 0.53 -6.26
N GLU A 38 -12.53 -0.48 -7.12
CA GLU A 38 -11.42 -1.38 -7.44
C GLU A 38 -10.25 -0.69 -8.14
N ARG A 39 -10.47 0.55 -8.60
CA ARG A 39 -9.48 1.41 -9.23
C ARG A 39 -8.97 2.53 -8.32
N VAL A 40 -9.44 2.58 -7.07
CA VAL A 40 -9.02 3.59 -6.09
C VAL A 40 -8.08 2.94 -5.09
N ALA A 41 -6.87 3.45 -5.02
CA ALA A 41 -5.93 3.20 -3.93
C ALA A 41 -5.92 4.39 -2.96
N VAL A 42 -5.73 4.11 -1.68
CA VAL A 42 -5.55 5.15 -0.64
C VAL A 42 -4.20 4.97 0.04
N ASP A 43 -3.57 6.08 0.41
CA ASP A 43 -2.21 6.11 0.94
C ASP A 43 -2.13 7.03 2.15
N ALA A 44 -1.70 6.46 3.28
CA ALA A 44 -1.59 7.15 4.56
C ALA A 44 -0.18 7.69 4.83
N ASN A 45 0.83 7.32 4.05
CA ASN A 45 2.23 7.72 4.23
C ASN A 45 2.80 7.47 5.63
N GLY A 46 2.50 6.29 6.17
CA GLY A 46 3.07 5.78 7.41
C GLY A 46 2.71 6.57 8.68
N ARG A 47 1.68 7.39 8.60
CA ARG A 47 1.36 8.38 9.64
C ARG A 47 0.61 7.82 10.86
N PHE A 48 -0.07 6.68 10.73
CA PHE A 48 -0.99 6.24 11.77
C PHE A 48 -0.27 5.36 12.79
N ASP A 49 -0.63 5.55 14.06
CA ASP A 49 -0.35 4.54 15.07
C ASP A 49 -1.26 3.31 14.89
N ARG A 50 -1.01 2.26 15.68
CA ARG A 50 -1.73 0.98 15.61
C ARG A 50 -3.25 1.12 15.75
N SER A 51 -3.70 1.99 16.67
CA SER A 51 -5.13 2.20 16.93
C SER A 51 -5.80 2.90 15.74
N ALA A 52 -5.18 3.97 15.24
CA ALA A 52 -5.66 4.67 14.07
C ALA A 52 -5.63 3.78 12.82
N ALA A 53 -4.54 3.06 12.56
CA ALA A 53 -4.39 2.22 11.37
C ALA A 53 -5.46 1.12 11.30
N THR A 54 -5.75 0.44 12.42
CA THR A 54 -6.79 -0.60 12.48
C THR A 54 -8.21 -0.02 12.42
N HIS A 55 -8.43 1.17 13.01
CA HIS A 55 -9.69 1.90 12.88
C HIS A 55 -9.98 2.30 11.42
N TRP A 56 -8.96 2.82 10.72
CA TRP A 56 -9.02 3.10 9.29
C TRP A 56 -9.31 1.85 8.47
N ALA A 57 -8.63 0.74 8.76
CA ALA A 57 -8.87 -0.53 8.09
C ALA A 57 -10.35 -0.95 8.19
N THR A 58 -10.94 -0.84 9.38
CA THR A 58 -12.37 -1.12 9.60
C THR A 58 -13.26 -0.19 8.79
N ALA A 59 -12.97 1.11 8.78
CA ALA A 59 -13.74 2.10 8.03
C ALA A 59 -13.64 1.91 6.51
N LEU A 60 -12.48 1.45 6.02
CA LEU A 60 -12.21 1.26 4.59
C LEU A 60 -12.75 -0.07 4.05
N ALA A 61 -13.02 -1.05 4.92
CA ALA A 61 -13.40 -2.42 4.54
C ALA A 61 -14.61 -2.50 3.60
N PRO A 62 -15.68 -1.68 3.74
CA PRO A 62 -16.85 -1.78 2.88
C PRO A 62 -16.62 -1.36 1.42
N TYR A 63 -15.58 -0.56 1.13
CA TYR A 63 -15.44 0.05 -0.19
C TYR A 63 -14.85 -0.88 -1.26
N GLY A 64 -14.12 -1.93 -0.88
CA GLY A 64 -13.45 -2.80 -1.87
C GLY A 64 -12.36 -2.09 -2.68
N LEU A 65 -11.57 -1.26 -2.01
CA LEU A 65 -10.49 -0.48 -2.61
C LEU A 65 -9.41 -1.35 -3.26
N ARG A 66 -8.69 -0.78 -4.22
CA ARG A 66 -7.54 -1.41 -4.87
C ARG A 66 -6.46 -1.82 -3.87
N TRP A 67 -6.13 -0.91 -2.95
CA TRP A 67 -5.33 -1.20 -1.76
C TRP A 67 -5.41 -0.06 -0.73
N TYR A 68 -5.01 -0.38 0.50
CA TYR A 68 -4.67 0.56 1.56
C TYR A 68 -3.14 0.57 1.77
N GLU A 69 -2.52 1.72 1.50
CA GLU A 69 -1.08 1.88 1.43
C GLU A 69 -0.48 2.58 2.65
N GLU A 70 0.66 2.03 3.07
CA GLU A 70 1.53 2.49 4.16
C GLU A 70 0.73 2.97 5.39
N PRO A 71 -0.05 2.07 6.06
CA PRO A 71 -0.93 2.46 7.15
C PRO A 71 -0.21 3.19 8.29
N GLY A 72 0.93 2.65 8.73
CA GLY A 72 1.77 3.19 9.80
C GLY A 72 3.24 3.14 9.43
N ASP A 73 4.11 3.43 10.39
CA ASP A 73 5.57 3.55 10.16
C ASP A 73 6.10 2.36 9.34
N PRO A 74 6.88 2.60 8.28
CA PRO A 74 7.35 1.55 7.37
C PRO A 74 8.18 0.46 8.07
N LEU A 75 8.76 0.74 9.25
CA LEU A 75 9.55 -0.19 10.04
C LEU A 75 8.76 -0.84 11.19
N ASP A 76 7.52 -0.42 11.47
CA ASP A 76 6.62 -1.13 12.40
C ASP A 76 5.92 -2.30 11.69
N PHE A 77 6.69 -3.36 11.44
CA PHE A 77 6.18 -4.57 10.81
C PHE A 77 5.06 -5.24 11.61
N ASP A 78 5.07 -5.09 12.93
CA ASP A 78 4.04 -5.62 13.83
C ASP A 78 2.70 -4.88 13.66
N LEU A 79 2.74 -3.58 13.40
CA LEU A 79 1.55 -2.80 13.02
C LEU A 79 1.03 -3.24 11.66
N ASN A 80 1.90 -3.36 10.65
CA ASN A 80 1.49 -3.82 9.32
C ASN A 80 0.84 -5.23 9.38
N ARG A 81 1.40 -6.14 10.19
CA ARG A 81 0.83 -7.46 10.44
C ARG A 81 -0.56 -7.39 11.08
N GLU A 82 -0.78 -6.47 12.02
CA GLU A 82 -2.08 -6.33 12.65
C GLU A 82 -3.13 -5.81 11.68
N VAL A 83 -2.78 -4.81 10.86
CA VAL A 83 -3.68 -4.28 9.82
C VAL A 83 -4.02 -5.35 8.80
N THR A 84 -3.03 -6.10 8.29
CA THR A 84 -3.28 -7.22 7.35
C THR A 84 -4.16 -8.33 7.96
N GLY A 85 -4.15 -8.47 9.29
CA GLY A 85 -4.99 -9.41 10.04
C GLY A 85 -6.44 -8.97 10.22
N CYS A 86 -6.75 -7.66 10.19
CA CYS A 86 -8.11 -7.14 10.35
C CYS A 86 -8.71 -6.52 9.08
N TYR A 87 -7.93 -6.37 8.01
CA TYR A 87 -8.37 -5.80 6.74
C TYR A 87 -8.33 -6.83 5.62
N ASP A 88 -9.49 -7.20 5.08
CA ASP A 88 -9.57 -8.21 4.00
C ASP A 88 -9.06 -7.69 2.65
N GLY A 89 -9.13 -6.38 2.41
CA GLY A 89 -8.60 -5.73 1.20
C GLY A 89 -7.07 -5.79 1.13
N ALA A 90 -6.49 -5.47 -0.04
CA ALA A 90 -5.04 -5.50 -0.21
C ALA A 90 -4.34 -4.39 0.59
N ILE A 91 -3.19 -4.72 1.17
CA ILE A 91 -2.25 -3.76 1.77
C ILE A 91 -1.08 -3.55 0.83
N ALA A 92 -0.60 -2.31 0.74
CA ALA A 92 0.58 -1.96 -0.03
C ALA A 92 1.60 -1.24 0.86
N THR A 93 2.89 -1.60 0.76
CA THR A 93 3.97 -0.91 1.50
C THR A 93 5.34 -1.21 0.88
N GLY A 94 6.37 -0.51 1.33
CA GLY A 94 7.76 -0.81 1.01
C GLY A 94 8.53 0.32 0.30
N GLU A 95 7.89 1.43 -0.05
CA GLU A 95 8.57 2.55 -0.73
C GLU A 95 9.67 3.19 0.12
N ASN A 96 9.54 3.12 1.45
CA ASN A 96 10.52 3.58 2.42
C ASN A 96 11.43 2.46 2.97
N LEU A 97 11.49 1.31 2.29
CA LEU A 97 12.43 0.22 2.60
C LEU A 97 13.53 0.21 1.56
N PHE A 98 14.73 0.60 1.97
CA PHE A 98 15.80 0.95 1.03
C PHE A 98 16.84 -0.15 0.82
N SER A 99 16.70 -1.31 1.46
CA SER A 99 17.69 -2.37 1.40
C SER A 99 17.10 -3.79 1.45
N VAL A 100 17.87 -4.76 0.99
CA VAL A 100 17.56 -6.19 1.09
C VAL A 100 17.24 -6.62 2.55
N PRO A 101 18.01 -6.20 3.57
CA PRO A 101 17.64 -6.44 4.97
C PRO A 101 16.24 -5.93 5.33
N ASP A 102 15.86 -4.74 4.90
CA ASP A 102 14.56 -4.14 5.21
C ASP A 102 13.42 -4.96 4.58
N VAL A 103 13.56 -5.32 3.30
CA VAL A 103 12.58 -6.17 2.60
C VAL A 103 12.51 -7.56 3.22
N THR A 104 13.65 -8.12 3.65
CA THR A 104 13.71 -9.39 4.38
C THR A 104 12.92 -9.32 5.68
N ASN A 105 12.99 -8.21 6.40
CA ASN A 105 12.22 -8.02 7.63
C ASN A 105 10.72 -7.86 7.35
N LEU A 106 10.35 -7.13 6.29
CA LEU A 106 8.95 -6.99 5.88
C LEU A 106 8.32 -8.35 5.57
N VAL A 107 8.96 -9.18 4.74
CA VAL A 107 8.39 -10.50 4.38
C VAL A 107 8.34 -11.48 5.55
N ARG A 108 9.19 -11.30 6.58
CA ARG A 108 9.21 -12.16 7.77
C ARG A 108 8.21 -11.75 8.84
N TYR A 109 8.05 -10.45 9.06
CA TYR A 109 7.36 -9.93 10.25
C TYR A 109 6.12 -9.10 9.91
N GLY A 110 6.04 -8.57 8.68
CA GLY A 110 5.01 -7.64 8.23
C GLY A 110 3.65 -8.26 7.93
N GLY A 111 3.52 -9.59 7.91
CA GLY A 111 2.23 -10.25 7.67
C GLY A 111 1.69 -10.13 6.24
N MET A 112 2.53 -9.79 5.27
CA MET A 112 2.14 -9.67 3.85
C MET A 112 1.52 -10.99 3.34
N ARG A 113 0.46 -10.89 2.53
CA ARG A 113 -0.33 -12.03 2.03
C ARG A 113 -0.05 -12.30 0.55
N PRO A 114 0.45 -13.50 0.18
CA PRO A 114 0.70 -13.86 -1.21
C PRO A 114 -0.54 -13.75 -2.10
N GLY A 115 -0.37 -13.24 -3.31
CA GLY A 115 -1.46 -13.09 -4.28
C GLY A 115 -2.46 -11.97 -3.97
N ARG A 116 -2.18 -11.14 -2.95
CA ARG A 116 -3.07 -10.05 -2.51
C ARG A 116 -2.31 -8.76 -2.26
N ASP A 117 -1.33 -8.78 -1.37
CA ASP A 117 -0.64 -7.57 -0.91
C ASP A 117 0.49 -7.17 -1.85
N VAL A 118 0.83 -5.88 -1.81
CA VAL A 118 1.68 -5.21 -2.80
C VAL A 118 2.98 -4.71 -2.17
N PHE A 119 4.09 -4.96 -2.87
CA PHE A 119 5.42 -4.47 -2.50
C PHE A 119 5.78 -3.25 -3.34
N GLN A 120 6.30 -2.19 -2.71
CA GLN A 120 6.50 -0.88 -3.35
C GLN A 120 7.92 -0.32 -3.32
N MET A 121 8.94 -1.17 -3.13
CA MET A 121 10.33 -0.72 -3.14
C MET A 121 10.64 0.11 -4.40
N ASP A 122 11.46 1.16 -4.27
CA ASP A 122 11.89 2.00 -5.39
C ASP A 122 13.40 1.91 -5.60
N ALA A 123 13.81 1.42 -6.77
CA ALA A 123 15.23 1.28 -7.13
C ALA A 123 16.00 2.61 -7.11
N GLY A 124 15.34 3.74 -7.38
CA GLY A 124 15.93 5.08 -7.33
C GLY A 124 16.27 5.57 -5.92
N LEU A 125 15.63 4.99 -4.90
CA LEU A 125 15.90 5.27 -3.49
C LEU A 125 16.75 4.19 -2.82
N SER A 126 16.85 3.01 -3.43
CA SER A 126 17.30 1.79 -2.78
C SER A 126 18.58 1.23 -3.41
N TYR A 127 19.67 2.02 -3.41
CA TYR A 127 20.99 1.63 -3.95
C TYR A 127 21.01 1.15 -5.42
N GLY A 128 19.98 1.48 -6.21
CA GLY A 128 19.91 1.20 -7.63
C GLY A 128 19.37 -0.19 -8.01
N LEU A 129 19.36 -0.46 -9.32
CA LEU A 129 18.74 -1.66 -9.91
C LEU A 129 19.33 -2.98 -9.39
N GLY A 130 20.62 -3.01 -9.05
CA GLY A 130 21.26 -4.23 -8.55
C GLY A 130 20.76 -4.65 -7.17
N GLU A 131 20.53 -3.69 -6.28
CA GLU A 131 19.91 -3.97 -4.97
C GLU A 131 18.43 -4.29 -5.13
N TYR A 132 17.71 -3.55 -5.98
CA TYR A 132 16.31 -3.84 -6.29
C TYR A 132 16.09 -5.27 -6.82
N ALA A 133 16.97 -5.75 -7.70
CA ALA A 133 16.91 -7.13 -8.19
C ALA A 133 17.06 -8.15 -7.04
N ARG A 134 17.98 -7.91 -6.10
CA ARG A 134 18.13 -8.76 -4.90
C ARG A 134 16.92 -8.69 -3.96
N MET A 135 16.26 -7.53 -3.85
CA MET A 135 15.01 -7.41 -3.10
C MET A 135 13.91 -8.28 -3.70
N LEU A 136 13.78 -8.30 -5.04
CA LEU A 136 12.84 -9.18 -5.73
C LEU A 136 13.16 -10.65 -5.50
N GLU A 137 14.43 -11.04 -5.51
CA GLU A 137 14.85 -12.41 -5.17
C GLU A 137 14.42 -12.79 -3.74
N VAL A 138 14.51 -11.87 -2.78
CA VAL A 138 14.01 -12.10 -1.41
C VAL A 138 12.50 -12.31 -1.39
N VAL A 139 11.74 -11.45 -2.09
CA VAL A 139 10.27 -11.54 -2.19
C VAL A 139 9.88 -12.91 -2.76
N GLU A 140 10.52 -13.34 -3.85
CA GLU A 140 10.24 -14.63 -4.49
C GLU A 140 10.65 -15.84 -3.64
N ALA A 141 11.81 -15.77 -2.98
CA ALA A 141 12.28 -16.83 -2.10
C ALA A 141 11.33 -17.08 -0.91
N HIS A 142 10.52 -16.08 -0.52
CA HIS A 142 9.49 -16.20 0.52
C HIS A 142 8.09 -16.53 -0.04
N GLY A 143 8.01 -16.93 -1.33
CA GLY A 143 6.78 -17.44 -1.94
C GLY A 143 5.83 -16.37 -2.48
N PHE A 144 6.28 -15.12 -2.58
CA PHE A 144 5.53 -14.04 -3.22
C PHE A 144 5.86 -13.95 -4.70
N ASP A 145 4.88 -13.57 -5.52
CA ASP A 145 5.08 -13.38 -6.95
C ASP A 145 5.55 -11.95 -7.22
N ARG A 146 6.68 -11.78 -7.96
CA ARG A 146 7.21 -10.46 -8.33
C ARG A 146 6.22 -9.56 -9.06
N ARG A 147 5.15 -10.11 -9.65
CA ARG A 147 4.07 -9.33 -10.28
C ARG A 147 3.30 -8.44 -9.29
N PHE A 148 3.42 -8.68 -7.98
CA PHE A 148 2.88 -7.83 -6.92
C PHE A 148 3.89 -6.78 -6.42
N ALA A 149 5.08 -6.70 -7.02
CA ALA A 149 6.00 -5.59 -6.81
C ALA A 149 5.72 -4.48 -7.83
N PHE A 150 5.00 -3.44 -7.41
CA PHE A 150 4.71 -2.27 -8.24
C PHE A 150 5.54 -1.09 -7.76
N ARG A 151 6.12 -0.34 -8.70
CA ARG A 151 6.58 1.00 -8.35
C ARG A 151 5.37 1.84 -7.93
N THR A 152 5.49 2.61 -6.85
CA THR A 152 4.50 3.62 -6.49
C THR A 152 4.26 4.52 -7.72
N ALA A 153 3.04 4.47 -8.27
CA ALA A 153 2.64 5.44 -9.27
C ALA A 153 2.49 6.79 -8.55
N ALA A 154 3.38 7.73 -8.83
CA ALA A 154 3.15 9.13 -8.49
C ALA A 154 1.85 9.57 -9.18
N THR A 155 0.91 10.05 -8.37
CA THR A 155 -0.37 10.67 -8.77
C THR A 155 -0.19 11.88 -9.66
#